data_AF-A0A7R6PCP3-F1
#
_entry.id   AF-A0A7R6PCP3-F1
#
_cell.length_a   1.000
_cell.length_b   1.000
_cell.length_c   1.000
_cell.angle_alpha   90.00
_cell.angle_beta   90.00
_cell.angle_gamma   90.00
#
_symmetry.space_group_name_H-M   'P 1'
#
loop_
_entity.id
_entity.type
_entity.pdbx_description
1 polymer ?
#
loop_
_entity_poly.entity_id
_entity_poly.type
_entity_poly.pdbx_seq_one_letter_code
_entity_poly.pdbx_strand_id
1 'polypeptide(L)' 'MSNEDTKIKRDFFARDDDEQQAFLSQTWCDNCQAADLGMHTPLEYELDGTIFVEGSCNKCGEQVFTELTEDDL' A
#
# COMPACT_ATOMS: atom_id res chain seq x y z
N MET A 1 -24.84 -12.75 2.98
CA MET A 1 -23.63 -12.75 3.83
C MET A 1 -22.76 -11.66 3.27
N SER A 2 -22.73 -10.52 3.95
CA SER A 2 -21.96 -9.36 3.53
C SER A 2 -20.53 -9.60 3.99
N ASN A 3 -19.63 -9.95 3.06
CA ASN A 3 -18.22 -10.19 3.35
C ASN A 3 -17.50 -8.84 3.54
N GLU A 4 -17.88 -8.06 4.54
CA GLU A 4 -17.25 -6.76 4.86
C GLU A 4 -16.29 -6.83 6.06
N ASP A 5 -16.12 -8.00 6.68
CA ASP A 5 -15.34 -8.21 7.91
C ASP A 5 -13.90 -8.75 7.71
N THR A 6 -13.42 -8.89 6.47
CA THR A 6 -12.08 -9.50 6.24
C THR A 6 -10.94 -8.50 6.16
N LYS A 7 -11.19 -7.18 6.20
CA LYS A 7 -10.14 -6.15 6.25
C LYS A 7 -9.70 -5.87 7.70
N ILE A 8 -8.57 -6.42 8.11
CA ILE A 8 -7.94 -6.13 9.39
C ILE A 8 -6.99 -4.95 9.21
N LYS A 9 -7.30 -3.81 9.84
CA LYS A 9 -6.40 -2.64 9.80
C LYS A 9 -5.07 -2.97 10.50
N ARG A 10 -3.98 -2.56 9.87
CA ARG A 10 -2.62 -2.69 10.39
C ARG A 10 -1.99 -1.32 10.58
N ASP A 11 -0.89 -1.29 11.31
CA ASP A 11 -0.11 -0.07 11.52
C ASP A 11 1.03 -0.02 10.52
N PHE A 12 0.87 0.79 9.48
CA PHE A 12 1.91 1.04 8.49
C PHE A 12 3.19 1.64 9.12
N PHE A 13 3.05 2.45 10.17
CA PHE A 13 4.17 3.12 10.83
C PHE A 13 4.91 2.20 11.82
N ALA A 14 4.46 0.96 11.99
CA ALA A 14 5.17 -0.05 12.76
C ALA A 14 6.28 -0.75 11.95
N ARG A 15 6.31 -0.55 10.62
CA ARG A 15 7.39 -1.00 9.73
C ARG A 15 8.69 -0.25 9.96
N ASP A 16 9.80 -0.81 9.51
CA ASP A 16 11.07 -0.10 9.53
C ASP A 16 11.03 1.14 8.62
N ASP A 17 11.80 2.17 8.98
CA ASP A 17 11.84 3.44 8.25
C ASP A 17 12.16 3.25 6.76
N ASP A 18 13.07 2.32 6.45
CA ASP A 18 13.46 2.02 5.07
C ASP A 18 12.29 1.44 4.24
N GLU A 19 11.48 0.55 4.84
CA GLU A 19 10.29 0.01 4.19
C GLU A 19 9.22 1.08 4.00
N GLN A 20 8.98 1.91 5.02
CA GLN A 20 8.04 3.02 4.91
C GLN A 20 8.45 3.95 3.77
N GLN A 21 9.73 4.30 3.67
CA GLN A 21 10.24 5.12 2.58
C GLN A 21 10.10 4.44 1.22
N ALA A 22 10.31 3.12 1.13
CA ALA A 22 10.09 2.36 -0.09
C ALA A 22 8.64 2.51 -0.57
N PHE A 23 7.63 2.29 0.28
CA PHE A 23 6.23 2.49 -0.14
C PHE A 23 5.93 3.95 -0.48
N LEU A 24 6.46 4.91 0.27
CA LEU A 24 6.20 6.34 0.07
C LEU A 24 6.87 6.93 -1.17
N SER A 25 7.91 6.29 -1.71
CA SER A 25 8.70 6.79 -2.86
C SER A 25 8.69 5.87 -4.07
N GLN A 26 8.69 4.55 -3.86
CA GLN A 26 8.81 3.52 -4.89
C GLN A 26 7.45 2.87 -5.22
N THR A 27 6.43 3.71 -5.41
CA THR A 27 5.10 3.24 -5.79
C THR A 27 4.91 3.20 -7.31
N TRP A 28 4.34 2.09 -7.81
CA TRP A 28 3.80 2.01 -9.16
C TRP A 28 2.37 2.58 -9.23
N CYS A 29 2.09 3.41 -10.23
CA CYS A 29 0.75 3.90 -10.50
C CYS A 29 0.29 3.51 -11.91
N ASP A 30 -0.80 2.76 -12.01
CA ASP A 30 -1.36 2.31 -13.30
C ASP A 30 -1.87 3.47 -14.17
N ASN A 31 -2.38 4.54 -13.56
CA ASN A 31 -2.84 5.72 -14.29
C ASN A 31 -1.65 6.49 -14.90
N CYS A 32 -0.53 6.59 -14.17
CA CYS A 32 0.68 7.23 -14.67
C CYS A 32 1.55 6.30 -15.53
N GLN A 33 1.34 4.98 -15.43
CA GLN A 33 2.16 3.91 -16.00
C GLN A 33 3.66 4.09 -15.70
N ALA A 34 3.97 4.43 -14.46
CA ALA A 34 5.34 4.66 -14.01
C ALA A 34 5.54 4.20 -12.57
N ALA A 35 6.77 3.73 -12.30
CA ALA A 35 7.28 3.44 -10.96
C ALA A 35 7.84 4.72 -10.32
N ASP A 36 8.25 4.60 -9.06
CA ASP A 36 8.99 5.64 -8.32
C ASP A 36 8.27 7.00 -8.23
N LEU A 37 6.94 6.98 -8.28
CA LEU A 37 6.12 8.19 -8.12
C LEU A 37 5.87 8.53 -6.67
N GLY A 38 5.89 7.50 -5.83
CA GLY A 38 5.50 7.57 -4.44
C GLY A 38 4.00 7.73 -4.23
N MET A 39 3.60 7.50 -2.99
CA MET A 39 2.24 7.70 -2.52
C MET A 39 2.21 8.61 -1.30
N HIS A 40 1.06 9.22 -1.04
CA HIS A 40 0.74 9.86 0.22
C HIS A 40 -0.43 9.14 0.89
N THR A 41 -0.63 9.43 2.18
CA THR A 41 -1.69 8.84 3.02
C THR A 41 -1.69 7.30 2.96
N PRO A 42 -0.57 6.63 3.31
CA PRO A 42 -0.48 5.18 3.30
C PRO A 42 -1.42 4.58 4.34
N LEU A 43 -2.09 3.49 3.98
CA LEU A 43 -2.97 2.72 4.85
C LEU A 43 -2.70 1.24 4.63
N GLU A 44 -2.23 0.57 5.68
CA GLU A 44 -1.98 -0.87 5.65
C GLU A 44 -3.18 -1.63 6.21
N TYR A 45 -3.57 -2.70 5.53
CA TYR A 45 -4.59 -3.62 6.00
C TYR A 45 -4.33 -5.02 5.47
N GLU A 46 -4.76 -6.02 6.22
CA GLU A 46 -4.77 -7.42 5.79
C GLU A 46 -6.18 -7.77 5.31
N LEU A 47 -6.26 -8.44 4.16
CA LEU A 47 -7.50 -8.89 3.54
C LEU A 47 -7.32 -10.35 3.11
N ASP A 48 -8.14 -11.25 3.63
CA ASP A 48 -8.13 -12.68 3.31
C ASP A 48 -6.75 -13.36 3.48
N GLY A 49 -5.95 -12.87 4.44
CA GLY A 49 -4.60 -13.36 4.74
C GLY A 49 -3.48 -12.71 3.91
N THR A 50 -3.81 -11.78 3.02
CA THR A 50 -2.85 -11.01 2.23
C THR A 50 -2.78 -9.57 2.74
N ILE A 51 -1.57 -9.03 2.91
CA ILE A 51 -1.39 -7.64 3.38
C ILE A 51 -1.35 -6.71 2.18
N PHE A 52 -2.08 -5.61 2.26
CA PHE A 52 -2.13 -4.56 1.26
C PHE A 52 -1.75 -3.23 1.89
N VAL A 53 -0.98 -2.44 1.15
CA VAL A 53 -0.75 -1.02 1.42
C VAL A 53 -1.46 -0.23 0.34
N GLU A 54 -2.45 0.56 0.73
CA GLU A 54 -3.09 1.51 -0.18
C GLU A 54 -2.62 2.93 0.10
N GLY A 55 -2.60 3.75 -0.94
CA GLY A 55 -2.27 5.18 -0.83
C GLY A 55 -2.79 5.93 -2.04
N SER A 56 -2.44 7.21 -2.12
CA SER A 56 -2.76 8.06 -3.26
C SER A 56 -1.49 8.52 -3.95
N CYS A 57 -1.41 8.36 -5.27
CA CYS A 57 -0.21 8.69 -6.03
C CYS A 57 0.14 10.19 -5.90
N ASN A 58 1.39 10.51 -5.57
CA ASN A 58 1.84 11.91 -5.43
C ASN A 58 1.77 12.72 -6.75
N LYS A 59 1.73 12.05 -7.90
CA LYS A 59 1.73 12.69 -9.22
C LYS A 59 0.32 12.99 -9.74
N CYS A 60 -0.59 12.02 -9.67
CA CYS A 60 -1.93 12.15 -10.25
C CYS A 60 -3.07 12.13 -9.21
N GLY A 61 -2.79 11.74 -7.97
CA GLY A 61 -3.79 11.58 -6.91
C GLY A 61 -4.64 10.32 -7.02
N GLU A 62 -4.39 9.45 -8.00
CA GLU A 62 -5.13 8.19 -8.16
C GLU A 62 -4.81 7.22 -7.03
N GLN A 63 -5.78 6.41 -6.64
CA GLN A 63 -5.60 5.39 -5.63
C GLN A 63 -4.68 4.28 -6.15
N VAL A 64 -3.66 3.97 -5.38
CA VAL A 64 -2.63 2.96 -5.68
C VAL A 64 -2.63 1.92 -4.59
N PHE A 65 -2.45 0.66 -4.97
CA PHE A 65 -2.45 -0.49 -4.07
C PHE A 65 -1.17 -1.28 -4.30
N THR A 66 -0.52 -1.67 -3.21
CA THR A 66 0.65 -2.54 -3.23
C THR A 66 0.34 -3.77 -2.40
N GLU A 67 0.38 -4.93 -3.04
CA GLU A 67 0.26 -6.22 -2.38
C GLU A 67 1.62 -6.61 -1.80
N LEU A 68 1.64 -6.95 -0.50
CA LEU A 68 2.80 -7.49 0.19
C LEU A 68 2.73 -9.01 0.14
N THR A 69 3.76 -9.63 -0.43
CA THR A 69 3.86 -11.09 -0.49
C THR A 69 4.68 -11.62 0.69
N GLU A 70 4.63 -12.93 0.96
CA GLU A 70 5.41 -13.55 2.05
C GLU A 70 6.93 -13.36 1.91
N ASP A 71 7.42 -13.05 0.70
CA ASP A 71 8.81 -12.72 0.44
C ASP A 71 9.18 -11.28 0.90
N ASP A 72 8.19 -10.44 1.18
CA ASP A 72 8.31 -9.04 1.61
C ASP A 72 8.03 -8.84 3.12
N LEU A 73 7.91 -9.92 3.90
CA LEU A 73 7.62 -9.93 5.35
C LEU A 73 8.75 -10.48 6.23
#